data_AF-A0A2R7K031-F1
#
_entry.id   AF-A0A2R7K031-F1
#
_cell.length_a   1.000
_cell.length_b   1.000
_cell.length_c   1.000
_cell.angle_alpha   90.00
_cell.angle_beta   90.00
_cell.angle_gamma   90.00
#
_symmetry.space_group_name_H-M   'P 1'
#
loop_
_entity.id
_entity.type
_entity.pdbx_description
1 polymer ?
#
loop_
_entity_poly.entity_id
_entity_poly.type
_entity_poly.pdbx_seq_one_letter_code
_entity_poly.pdbx_strand_id
1 'polypeptide(L)' 'MRGNAIVVTGTDTDVGKTVFAAGLAGALGAHYWKPVQAGLDPSSDAASVALLSGLPPERILPEAYRLTTPCSPHRAAEID' A
#
# COMPACT_ATOMS: atom_id res chain seq x y z
N MET A 1 10.24 1.61 -21.03
CA MET A 1 11.16 1.14 -19.97
C MET A 1 10.46 0.02 -19.21
N ARG A 2 11.00 -1.20 -19.18
CA ARG A 2 10.50 -2.24 -18.27
C ARG A 2 11.10 -1.94 -16.89
N GLY A 3 10.30 -1.37 -16.00
CA GLY A 3 10.71 -1.23 -14.59
C GLY A 3 10.64 -2.58 -13.91
N ASN A 4 11.61 -2.90 -13.04
CA ASN A 4 11.52 -4.08 -12.19
C ASN A 4 10.45 -3.84 -11.13
N ALA A 5 9.52 -4.79 -10.98
CA ALA A 5 8.47 -4.76 -9.96
C ALA A 5 8.88 -5.66 -8.79
N ILE A 6 8.75 -5.16 -7.56
CA ILE A 6 8.89 -5.94 -6.33
C ILE A 6 7.53 -5.98 -5.66
N VAL A 7 7.04 -7.19 -5.37
CA VAL A 7 5.76 -7.39 -4.67
C VAL A 7 6.03 -7.76 -3.23
N VAL A 8 5.53 -6.96 -2.30
CA VAL A 8 5.54 -7.25 -0.86
C VAL A 8 4.22 -7.93 -0.51
N THR A 9 4.29 -9.18 -0.04
CA THR A 9 3.15 -9.97 0.41
C THR A 9 3.40 -10.50 1.83
N GLY A 10 2.36 -10.95 2.52
CA GLY A 10 2.48 -11.53 3.85
C GLY A 10 1.22 -12.32 4.22
N THR A 11 1.36 -13.20 5.20
CA THR A 11 0.34 -14.19 5.58
C THR A 11 -0.82 -13.59 6.36
N ASP A 12 -0.53 -12.55 7.16
CA ASP A 12 -1.49 -11.99 8.11
C ASP A 12 -1.66 -10.48 7.94
N THR A 13 -2.77 -9.96 8.47
CA THR A 13 -2.93 -8.53 8.74
C THR A 13 -1.94 -8.09 9.82
N ASP A 14 -1.48 -6.84 9.79
CA ASP A 14 -0.57 -6.24 10.79
C ASP A 14 0.80 -6.91 10.99
N VAL A 15 1.17 -7.90 10.16
CA VAL A 15 2.51 -8.54 10.18
C VAL A 15 3.67 -7.61 9.79
N GLY A 16 3.41 -6.31 9.53
CA GLY A 16 4.43 -5.31 9.24
C GLY A 16 4.70 -5.03 7.76
N LYS A 17 3.83 -5.49 6.84
CA LYS A 17 3.99 -5.27 5.39
C LYS A 17 4.14 -3.80 5.01
N THR A 18 3.34 -2.92 5.60
CA THR A 18 3.35 -1.47 5.31
C THR A 18 4.67 -0.83 5.73
N VAL A 19 5.18 -1.17 6.92
CA VAL A 19 6.49 -0.70 7.41
C VAL A 19 7.63 -1.20 6.52
N PHE A 20 7.61 -2.49 6.17
CA PHE A 20 8.62 -3.06 5.28
C PHE A 20 8.59 -2.40 3.90
N ALA A 21 7.41 -2.23 3.31
CA ALA A 21 7.24 -1.56 2.02
C ALA A 21 7.75 -0.12 2.04
N ALA A 22 7.51 0.61 3.14
CA ALA A 22 8.03 1.97 3.30
C ALA A 22 9.56 2.01 3.33
N GLY A 23 10.19 1.15 4.14
CA GLY A 23 11.65 1.06 4.22
C GLY A 23 12.29 0.65 2.89
N LEU A 24 11.70 -0.34 2.21
CA LEU A 24 12.17 -0.79 0.90
C LEU A 24 12.04 0.31 -0.16
N ALA A 25 10.88 0.98 -0.22
CA ALA A 25 10.65 2.05 -1.18
C ALA A 25 11.57 3.25 -0.94
N GLY A 26 11.77 3.63 0.33
CA GLY A 26 12.70 4.68 0.73
C GLY A 26 14.15 4.35 0.36
N ALA A 27 14.61 3.13 0.69
CA ALA A 27 15.98 2.68 0.40
C ALA A 27 16.29 2.63 -1.10
N LEU A 28 15.30 2.27 -1.93
CA LEU A 28 15.46 2.17 -3.38
C LEU A 28 15.17 3.48 -4.12
N GLY A 29 14.58 4.47 -3.45
CA GLY A 29 13.93 5.58 -4.14
C GLY A 29 12.94 5.04 -5.18
N ALA A 30 12.05 4.13 -4.78
CA ALA A 30 11.07 3.52 -5.67
C ALA A 30 9.75 4.32 -5.71
N HIS A 31 8.81 3.90 -6.57
CA HIS A 31 7.42 4.29 -6.42
C HIS A 31 6.72 3.26 -5.54
N TYR A 32 5.87 3.71 -4.62
CA TYR A 32 4.99 2.85 -3.85
C TYR A 32 3.61 2.84 -4.49
N TRP A 33 2.99 1.66 -4.57
CA TRP A 33 1.61 1.52 -5.01
C TRP A 33 0.91 0.38 -4.28
N LYS A 34 -0.25 0.69 -3.71
CA LYS A 34 -1.22 -0.30 -3.25
C LYS A 34 -2.46 -0.19 -4.15
N PRO A 35 -2.69 -1.12 -5.09
CA PRO A 35 -3.76 -0.97 -6.08
C PRO A 35 -5.15 -0.99 -5.44
N VAL A 36 -5.34 -1.78 -4.39
CA VAL A 36 -6.62 -1.92 -3.68
C VAL A 36 -6.42 -1.73 -2.18
N GLN A 37 -7.06 -0.71 -1.63
CA GLN A 37 -7.24 -0.53 -0.19
C GLN A 37 -8.61 -1.09 0.20
N ALA A 38 -8.65 -2.03 1.14
CA ALA A 38 -9.89 -2.53 1.73
C ALA A 38 -9.90 -2.23 3.23
N GLY A 39 -11.00 -1.68 3.72
CA GLY A 39 -11.08 -1.05 5.04
C GLY A 39 -10.56 0.39 5.01
N LEU A 40 -11.37 1.32 5.49
CA LEU A 40 -10.98 2.72 5.69
C LEU A 40 -10.52 2.91 7.14
N ASP A 41 -9.25 2.61 7.41
CA ASP A 41 -8.58 3.08 8.62
C ASP A 41 -8.31 4.60 8.49
N PRO A 42 -8.46 5.42 9.55
CA PRO A 42 -8.07 6.83 9.55
C PRO A 42 -6.63 7.09 9.08
N SER A 43 -5.70 6.12 9.19
CA SER A 43 -4.41 6.17 8.52
C SER A 43 -4.32 5.11 7.41
N SER A 44 -4.41 5.52 6.13
CA SER A 44 -4.20 4.59 5.02
C SER A 44 -2.75 4.09 4.96
N ASP A 45 -2.54 2.94 4.31
CA ASP A 45 -1.19 2.42 4.05
C ASP A 45 -0.35 3.43 3.26
N ALA A 46 -0.94 4.13 2.29
CA ALA A 46 -0.26 5.17 1.52
C ALA A 46 0.23 6.32 2.43
N ALA A 47 -0.58 6.76 3.40
CA ALA A 47 -0.19 7.78 4.37
C ALA A 47 0.96 7.29 5.26
N SER A 48 0.88 6.04 5.74
CA SER A 48 1.93 5.42 6.54
C SER A 48 3.25 5.31 5.76
N VAL A 49 3.18 4.90 4.49
CA VAL A 49 4.37 4.81 3.63
C VAL A 49 4.95 6.18 3.32
N ALA A 50 4.11 7.19 3.03
CA ALA A 50 4.57 8.56 2.83
C ALA A 50 5.36 9.08 4.04
N LEU A 51 4.83 8.84 5.26
CA LEU A 51 5.48 9.24 6.50
C LEU A 51 6.80 8.50 6.74
N LEU A 52 6.80 7.17 6.60
CA LEU A 52 7.91 6.32 7.00
C LEU A 52 9.06 6.24 5.96
N SER A 53 8.75 6.41 4.67
CA SER A 53 9.74 6.27 3.60
C SER A 53 10.56 7.54 3.34
N GLY A 54 10.06 8.72 3.76
CA GLY A 54 10.65 10.01 3.44
C GLY A 54 10.63 10.34 1.93
N LEU A 55 9.86 9.60 1.12
CA LEU A 55 9.73 9.85 -0.30
C LEU A 55 8.88 11.09 -0.58
N PRO A 56 9.17 11.82 -1.66
CA PRO A 56 8.31 12.91 -2.09
C PRO A 56 6.94 12.38 -2.56
N PRO A 57 5.85 13.15 -2.43
CA PRO A 57 4.48 12.69 -2.69
C PRO A 57 4.25 12.09 -4.07
N GLU A 58 4.99 12.53 -5.09
CA GLU A 58 4.85 12.04 -6.48
C GLU A 58 5.27 10.58 -6.64
N ARG A 59 5.99 10.02 -5.65
CA ARG A 59 6.38 8.61 -5.60
C ARG A 59 5.37 7.73 -4.87
N ILE A 60 4.32 8.31 -4.29
CA ILE A 60 3.23 7.58 -3.66
C ILE A 60 2.05 7.59 -4.63
N LEU A 61 1.86 6.48 -5.34
CA LEU A 61 0.80 6.38 -6.35
C LEU A 61 -0.57 6.18 -5.67
N PRO A 62 -1.63 6.84 -6.16
CA PRO A 62 -2.97 6.69 -5.60
C PRO A 62 -3.48 5.26 -5.76
N GLU A 63 -4.30 4.81 -4.81
CA GLU A 63 -4.99 3.53 -4.94
C GLU A 63 -5.98 3.58 -6.11
N ALA A 64 -6.08 2.48 -6.87
CA ALA A 64 -7.07 2.38 -7.95
C ALA A 64 -8.48 2.15 -7.40
N TYR A 65 -8.56 1.44 -6.27
CA TYR A 65 -9.81 1.12 -5.58
C TYR A 65 -9.66 1.34 -4.08
N ARG A 66 -10.65 2.02 -3.48
CA ARG A 66 -10.76 2.26 -2.03
C ARG A 66 -12.10 1.70 -1.57
N LEU A 67 -12.05 0.54 -0.93
CA LEU A 67 -13.18 -0.25 -0.47
C LEU A 67 -13.39 0.00 1.04
N THR A 68 -14.64 0.18 1.44
CA THR A 68 -15.09 0.39 2.81
C THR A 68 -15.02 -0.86 3.67
N THR A 69 -15.42 -2.01 3.15
CA THR A 69 -15.55 -3.22 3.97
C THR A 69 -14.17 -3.76 4.38
N PRO A 70 -13.86 -3.93 5.69
CA PRO A 70 -12.56 -4.40 6.17
C PRO A 70 -12.44 -5.93 6.04
N CYS A 71 -12.26 -6.42 4.82
CA CYS A 71 -11.99 -7.82 4.53
C CYS A 71 -11.06 -7.96 3.31
N SER A 72 -10.92 -9.18 2.79
CA SER A 72 -10.14 -9.40 1.57
C SER A 72 -10.67 -8.53 0.42
N PRO A 73 -9.80 -7.99 -0.47
CA PRO A 73 -10.23 -7.12 -1.56
C PRO A 73 -11.35 -7.67 -2.45
N HIS A 74 -11.36 -8.98 -2.71
CA HIS A 74 -12.42 -9.63 -3.49
C HIS A 74 -13.77 -9.58 -2.76
N ARG A 75 -13.79 -9.89 -1.47
CA ARG A 75 -15.01 -9.93 -0.67
C ARG A 75 -15.51 -8.53 -0.37
N ALA A 76 -14.60 -7.58 -0.19
CA ALA A 76 -14.96 -6.18 -0.01
C ALA A 76 -15.62 -5.63 -1.28
N ALA A 77 -15.11 -5.98 -2.47
CA ALA A 77 -15.69 -5.58 -3.75
C ALA A 77 -17.05 -6.25 -4.07
N GLU A 78 -17.37 -7.38 -3.43
CA GLU A 78 -18.70 -8.00 -3.54
C GLU A 78 -19.74 -7.31 -2.63
N ILE A 79 -19.29 -6.66 -1.55
CA ILE A 79 -20.14 -6.04 -0.53
C ILE A 79 -20.35 -4.54 -0.81
N ASP A 80 -19.30 -3.86 -1.27
CA ASP A 80 -19.27 -2.42 -1.56
C ASP A 80 -19.77 -2.08 -2.98
#